data_AF-A0A969KEG3-F1
#
_entry.id   AF-A0A969KEG3-F1
#
_cell.length_a   1.000
_cell.length_b   1.000
_cell.length_c   1.000
_cell.angle_alpha   90.00
_cell.angle_beta   90.00
_cell.angle_gamma   90.00
#
_symmetry.space_group_name_H-M   'P 1'
#
loop_
_entity.id
_entity.type
_entity.pdbx_description
1 polymer ?
#
loop_
_entity_poly.entity_id
_entity_poly.type
_entity_poly.pdbx_seq_one_letter_code
_entity_poly.pdbx_strand_id
1 'polypeptide(L)' 'MVIAAPEPQALQKAVGEQRVVFRDISWDDYLVIVETLPYSRNAHLTYDNGTLEITVPLEDHEFYRSL' A
#
# COMPACT_ATOMS: atom_id res chain seq x y z
N MET A 1 0.09 2.90 -43.92
CA MET A 1 1.05 3.00 -42.81
C MET A 1 0.26 3.45 -41.60
N VAL A 2 -0.20 2.52 -40.76
CA VAL A 2 -0.98 2.85 -39.56
C VAL A 2 -0.09 2.60 -38.36
N ILE A 3 0.44 3.68 -37.80
CA ILE A 3 1.10 3.64 -36.50
C ILE A 3 0.00 3.74 -35.45
N ALA A 4 -0.42 2.60 -34.91
CA ALA A 4 -1.16 2.59 -33.66
C ALA A 4 -0.20 3.06 -32.56
N ALA A 5 -0.54 4.17 -31.91
CA ALA A 5 0.15 4.62 -30.71
C ALA A 5 0.04 3.52 -29.64
N PRO A 6 1.09 3.24 -28.85
CA PRO A 6 0.92 2.41 -27.68
C PRO A 6 0.06 3.19 -26.69
N GLU A 7 -1.22 2.84 -26.59
CA GLU A 7 -2.02 3.22 -25.44
C GLU A 7 -1.27 2.72 -24.21
N PRO A 8 -0.81 3.60 -23.29
CA PRO A 8 -0.28 3.13 -22.04
C PRO A 8 -1.45 2.43 -21.37
N GLN A 9 -1.40 1.10 -21.39
CA GLN A 9 -2.25 0.24 -20.60
C GLN A 9 -1.94 0.62 -19.15
N ALA A 10 -2.66 1.63 -18.66
CA ALA A 10 -2.81 1.87 -17.25
C ALA A 10 -3.42 0.57 -16.76
N LEU A 11 -2.54 -0.31 -16.27
CA LEU A 11 -2.89 -1.46 -15.49
C LEU A 11 -3.66 -0.89 -14.30
N GLN A 12 -4.97 -0.71 -14.46
CA GLN A 12 -5.91 -0.79 -13.37
C GLN A 12 -5.78 -2.23 -12.87
N LYS A 13 -4.70 -2.49 -12.14
CA LYS A 13 -4.62 -3.62 -11.24
C LYS A 13 -5.83 -3.42 -10.34
N ALA A 14 -6.76 -4.38 -10.37
CA ALA A 14 -7.77 -4.49 -9.34
C ALA A 14 -7.06 -4.24 -8.01
N VAL A 15 -7.40 -3.16 -7.33
CA VAL A 15 -6.62 -2.66 -6.19
C VAL A 15 -6.97 -3.56 -5.01
N GLY A 16 -6.44 -4.78 -5.01
CA GLY A 16 -6.57 -5.69 -3.87
C GLY A 16 -5.84 -5.12 -2.66
N GLU A 17 -5.66 -5.95 -1.64
CA GLU A 17 -4.78 -5.62 -0.51
C GLU A 17 -3.45 -5.03 -1.00
N GLN A 18 -3.14 -3.80 -0.57
CA GLN A 18 -1.89 -3.15 -0.91
C GLN A 18 -0.85 -3.53 0.13
N ARG A 19 0.11 -4.34 -0.28
CA ARG A 19 1.26 -4.73 0.54
C ARG A 19 2.51 -4.01 0.07
N VAL A 20 3.14 -3.28 0.99
CA VAL A 20 4.41 -2.58 0.80
C VAL A 20 5.43 -3.21 1.73
N VAL A 21 6.59 -3.61 1.20
CA VAL A 21 7.65 -4.24 1.98
C VAL A 21 8.91 -3.40 1.84
N PHE A 22 9.43 -2.96 2.99
CA PHE A 22 10.73 -2.35 3.14
C PHE A 22 11.70 -3.39 3.72
N ARG A 23 12.93 -3.42 3.20
CA ARG A 23 14.00 -4.29 3.67
C ARG A 23 15.15 -3.42 4.16
N ASP A 24 15.97 -3.99 5.03
CA ASP A 24 17.15 -3.32 5.60
C ASP A 24 16.77 -2.10 6.46
N ILE A 25 15.64 -2.20 7.17
CA ILE A 25 15.15 -1.14 8.06
C ILE A 25 15.67 -1.43 9.47
N SER A 26 16.35 -0.48 10.11
CA SER A 26 16.75 -0.64 11.50
C SER A 26 15.54 -0.52 12.42
N TRP A 27 15.65 -1.04 13.65
CA TRP A 27 14.60 -0.87 14.66
C TRP A 27 14.27 0.62 14.93
N ASP A 28 15.27 1.49 14.88
CA ASP A 28 15.10 2.94 15.06
C ASP A 28 14.31 3.58 13.91
N ASP A 29 14.65 3.24 12.67
CA ASP A 29 13.90 3.68 11.47
C ASP A 29 12.44 3.21 11.52
N TYR A 30 12.19 1.99 11.99
CA TYR A 30 10.82 1.50 12.20
C TYR A 30 10.03 2.41 13.15
N LEU A 31 10.62 2.82 14.28
CA LEU A 31 9.94 3.70 15.24
C LEU A 31 9.61 5.07 14.62
N VAL A 32 10.53 5.64 13.85
CA VAL A 32 10.28 6.90 13.13
C VAL A 32 9.16 6.74 12.11
N ILE A 33 9.12 5.63 11.37
CA ILE A 33 8.06 5.36 10.40
C ILE A 33 6.69 5.24 11.10
N VAL A 34 6.62 4.51 12.21
CA VAL A 34 5.38 4.37 12.98
C VAL A 34 4.89 5.72 13.54
N GLU A 35 5.80 6.57 14.01
CA GLU A 35 5.45 7.89 14.56
C GLU A 35 5.02 8.89 13.47
N THR A 36 5.63 8.80 12.29
CA THR A 36 5.34 9.70 11.15
C THR A 36 4.10 9.30 10.36
N LEU A 37 3.67 8.04 10.43
CA LEU A 37 2.50 7.59 9.71
C LEU A 37 1.22 8.20 10.32
N PRO A 38 0.41 8.92 9.54
CA PRO A 38 -0.90 9.35 10.00
C PRO A 38 -1.73 8.10 10.32
N TYR A 39 -2.53 8.16 11.40
CA TYR A 39 -3.38 7.07 11.88
C TYR A 39 -4.28 6.55 10.74
N SER A 40 -3.76 5.60 9.99
CA SER A 40 -4.41 4.99 8.84
C SER A 40 -5.20 3.85 9.43
N ARG A 41 -6.51 4.08 9.54
CA ARG A 41 -7.45 3.31 10.36
C ARG A 41 -7.41 1.80 10.11
N ASN A 42 -6.89 1.40 8.95
CA ASN A 42 -6.85 0.03 8.48
C ASN A 42 -5.43 -0.43 8.04
N ALA A 43 -4.38 0.36 8.21
CA ALA A 43 -3.02 -0.09 7.85
C ALA A 43 -2.44 -1.00 8.94
N HIS A 44 -2.07 -2.22 8.57
CA HIS A 44 -1.34 -3.15 9.43
C HIS A 44 0.16 -3.05 9.18
N LEU A 45 0.93 -2.81 10.23
CA LEU A 45 2.39 -2.79 10.18
C LEU A 45 2.97 -4.00 10.90
N THR A 46 3.89 -4.71 10.25
CA THR A 46 4.61 -5.86 10.81
C THR A 46 6.10 -5.65 10.61
N TYR A 47 6.88 -5.71 11.70
CA TYR A 47 8.34 -5.65 11.64
C TYR A 47 8.93 -7.01 12.03
N ASP A 48 9.78 -7.56 11.18
CA ASP A 48 10.52 -8.81 11.40
C ASP A 48 11.98 -8.65 10.96
N ASN A 49 12.91 -8.70 11.92
CA ASN A 49 14.37 -8.75 11.72
C ASN A 49 14.91 -7.89 10.56
N GLY A 50 14.50 -6.62 10.47
CA GLY A 50 14.94 -5.68 9.45
C GLY A 50 14.05 -5.60 8.20
N THR A 51 12.93 -6.31 8.20
CA THR A 51 11.88 -6.24 7.18
C THR A 51 10.65 -5.59 7.79
N LEU A 52 10.22 -4.46 7.22
CA LEU A 52 8.96 -3.81 7.57
C LEU A 52 7.94 -4.06 6.47
N GLU A 53 6.83 -4.66 6.84
CA GLU A 53 5.68 -4.89 5.99
C GLU A 53 4.53 -3.99 6.40
N ILE A 54 3.94 -3.30 5.42
CA ILE A 54 2.75 -2.47 5.58
C ILE A 54 1.68 -3.05 4.66
N THR A 55 0.58 -3.48 5.26
CA THR A 55 -0.55 -4.07 4.56
C THR A 55 -1.77 -3.19 4.76
N VAL A 56 -2.31 -2.66 3.67
CA VAL A 56 -3.54 -1.87 3.68
C VAL A 56 -4.62 -2.71 3.02
N PRO A 57 -5.63 -3.19 3.76
CA PRO A 57 -6.76 -3.87 3.18
C PRO A 57 -7.56 -2.85 2.36
N LEU A 58 -8.14 -3.33 1.27
CA LEU A 58 -8.95 -2.50 0.40
C LEU A 58 -10.28 -2.15 1.12
N GLU A 59 -10.47 -0.89 1.50
CA GLU A 59 -11.72 -0.36 2.07
C GLU A 59 -12.85 -0.18 1.00
N ASP A 60 -12.90 -0.98 -0.07
CA ASP A 60 -13.91 -0.85 -1.15
C ASP A 60 -15.34 -1.23 -0.68
N HIS A 61 -15.51 -1.58 0.59
CA HIS A 61 -16.80 -1.98 1.16
C HIS A 61 -17.43 -0.98 2.13
N GLU A 62 -16.91 0.24 2.30
CA GLU A 62 -17.51 1.23 3.24
C GLU A 62 -18.28 2.38 2.57
N PHE A 63 -18.22 2.54 1.23
CA PHE A 63 -18.95 3.64 0.57
C PHE A 63 -20.39 3.31 0.13
N TYR A 64 -20.81 2.04 0.12
CA TYR A 64 -22.13 1.65 -0.41
C TYR A 64 -23.28 1.62 0.60
N ARG A 65 -23.04 1.89 1.89
CA ARG A 65 -24.09 1.81 2.93
C ARG A 65 -24.72 3.15 3.32
N SER A 66 -24.60 4.18 2.47
CA SER A 66 -25.26 5.47 2.70
C SER A 66 -26.01 5.98 1.46
N LEU A 67 -26.96 5.17 0.95
CA LEU A 67 -28.05 5.61 0.06
C LEU A 67 -29.37 5.00 0.54
#